data_AF-A0A6P8ESM4-F1
#
_entry.id   AF-A0A6P8ESM4-F1
#
_cell.length_a   1.000
_cell.length_b   1.000
_cell.length_c   1.000
_cell.angle_alpha   90.00
_cell.angle_beta   90.00
_cell.angle_gamma   90.00
#
_symmetry.space_group_name_H-M   'P 1'
#
loop_
_entity.id
_entity.type
_entity.pdbx_description
1 polymer ?
#
loop_
_entity_poly.entity_id
_entity_poly.type
_entity_poly.pdbx_seq_one_letter_code
_entity_poly.pdbx_strand_id
1 'polypeptide(L)'
;MDHWGKINLCNYTIPLRKRLAWFVPGQALVMLAGGYLGILLYRYFHGGVSPSISISPKTAQLDPIPMQTQRVFILYSLDHPLYKEIILKLCAFLRAKCGAEVTLDLLESACLSTIGKMQWLEMQRERVHSSTDKILILCSRGVAAKWRAMCGGRPSVTLREDQGSPMGDMFTPALALIIPDFVHSASLQKYIVAYFEEVSYQADVPSLFHVTVKYKLMKHFEELLFRIMGQEQHEPGRVKRIYGIAEDDYFHCSTGKALRDAIEAFQAYQLANPDWFSQELVGFTEENNTGSNCESLVETAYNHIQGIQDSEGASVLTNAVSCASFHKENA
;
A
#
# COMPACT_ATOMS: atom_id res chain seq x y z
N MET A 1 28.34 -68.38 -97.64
CA MET A 1 28.39 -69.32 -96.51
C MET A 1 28.44 -68.56 -95.19
N ASP A 2 27.36 -68.27 -94.49
CA ASP A 2 25.94 -68.06 -94.79
C ASP A 2 25.30 -67.61 -93.48
N HIS A 3 24.36 -66.68 -93.61
CA HIS A 3 23.12 -66.58 -92.85
C HIS A 3 23.07 -66.52 -91.30
N TRP A 4 22.80 -65.29 -90.82
CA TRP A 4 21.77 -64.86 -89.85
C TRP A 4 21.65 -65.40 -88.41
N GLY A 5 21.44 -64.44 -87.49
CA GLY A 5 20.68 -64.62 -86.25
C GLY A 5 20.73 -63.41 -85.32
N LYS A 6 19.81 -62.45 -85.46
CA LYS A 6 19.55 -61.37 -84.47
C LYS A 6 18.62 -61.89 -83.38
N ILE A 7 18.91 -61.68 -82.09
CA ILE A 7 17.90 -61.37 -81.05
C ILE A 7 18.53 -60.47 -79.96
N ASN A 8 17.78 -59.44 -79.56
CA ASN A 8 18.02 -58.52 -78.44
C ASN A 8 17.80 -59.19 -77.06
N LEU A 9 18.40 -58.68 -75.99
CA LEU A 9 17.75 -57.83 -74.95
C LEU A 9 18.62 -57.80 -73.66
N CYS A 10 18.82 -56.59 -73.15
CA CYS A 10 19.10 -56.21 -71.75
C CYS A 10 19.51 -57.29 -70.73
N ASN A 11 20.74 -57.19 -70.20
CA ASN A 11 21.02 -56.84 -68.79
C ASN A 11 22.48 -57.14 -68.41
N TYR A 12 22.98 -56.41 -67.40
CA TYR A 12 24.08 -56.77 -66.48
C TYR A 12 25.53 -56.60 -67.03
N THR A 13 26.53 -55.97 -66.41
CA THR A 13 26.78 -55.13 -65.21
C THR A 13 28.30 -54.80 -65.24
N ILE A 14 28.69 -53.55 -64.89
CA ILE A 14 29.74 -53.08 -63.91
C ILE A 14 31.17 -53.72 -63.98
N PRO A 15 32.30 -53.09 -63.54
CA PRO A 15 32.68 -51.68 -63.28
C PRO A 15 34.02 -51.27 -63.94
N LEU A 16 34.32 -49.96 -64.05
CA LEU A 16 35.57 -49.39 -63.51
C LEU A 16 35.62 -47.86 -63.74
N ARG A 17 35.42 -47.07 -62.69
CA ARG A 17 36.39 -46.02 -62.33
C ARG A 17 36.04 -45.38 -60.99
N LYS A 18 36.60 -46.01 -59.94
CA LYS A 18 36.91 -45.37 -58.67
C LYS A 18 37.78 -44.14 -58.94
N ARG A 19 37.28 -42.92 -58.71
CA ARG A 19 38.15 -41.78 -58.36
C ARG A 19 37.50 -40.55 -57.73
N LEU A 20 36.19 -40.52 -57.45
CA LEU A 20 35.54 -39.28 -57.00
C LEU A 20 34.51 -39.42 -55.85
N ALA A 21 34.75 -40.31 -54.88
CA ALA A 21 33.78 -40.56 -53.79
C ALA A 21 34.33 -40.39 -52.36
N TRP A 22 35.51 -39.82 -52.16
CA TRP A 22 36.11 -39.66 -50.82
C TRP A 22 36.43 -38.22 -50.40
N PHE A 23 35.94 -37.21 -51.13
CA PHE A 23 36.27 -35.80 -50.82
C PHE A 23 35.16 -34.98 -50.16
N VAL A 24 34.01 -35.58 -49.82
CA VAL A 24 32.87 -34.81 -49.27
C VAL A 24 32.63 -34.97 -47.76
N PRO A 25 32.84 -36.12 -47.08
CA PRO A 25 32.58 -36.16 -45.63
C PRO A 25 33.71 -35.55 -44.78
N GLY A 26 34.93 -35.41 -45.33
CA GLY A 26 36.09 -34.90 -44.59
C GLY A 26 36.12 -33.38 -44.36
N GLN A 27 35.47 -32.59 -45.22
CA GLN A 27 35.53 -31.12 -45.12
C GLN A 27 34.57 -30.54 -44.08
N ALA A 28 33.44 -31.20 -43.81
CA ALA A 28 32.49 -30.77 -42.78
C ALA A 28 33.09 -30.93 -41.36
N LEU A 29 33.89 -31.97 -41.12
CA LEU A 29 34.53 -32.23 -39.83
C LEU A 29 35.61 -31.19 -39.49
N VAL A 30 36.39 -30.76 -40.49
CA VAL A 30 37.46 -29.75 -40.32
C VAL A 30 36.89 -28.37 -40.01
N MET A 31 35.75 -28.00 -40.60
CA MET A 31 35.07 -26.74 -40.32
C MET A 31 34.46 -26.70 -38.91
N LEU A 32 33.90 -27.82 -38.43
CA LEU A 32 33.38 -27.92 -37.06
C LEU A 32 34.49 -27.92 -36.01
N ALA A 33 35.62 -28.60 -36.28
CA ALA A 33 36.77 -28.59 -35.39
C ALA A 33 37.43 -27.19 -35.31
N GLY A 34 37.53 -26.48 -36.43
CA GLY A 34 38.03 -25.10 -36.48
C GLY A 34 37.13 -24.12 -35.72
N GLY A 35 35.80 -24.24 -35.88
CA GLY A 35 34.84 -23.43 -35.12
C GLY A 35 34.91 -23.67 -33.62
N TYR A 36 35.02 -24.94 -33.19
CA TYR A 36 35.14 -25.30 -31.78
C TYR A 36 36.45 -24.79 -31.16
N LEU A 37 37.57 -24.91 -31.88
CA LEU A 37 38.86 -24.37 -31.43
C LEU A 37 38.84 -22.83 -31.36
N GLY A 38 38.15 -22.17 -32.29
CA GLY A 38 37.92 -20.72 -32.25
C GLY A 38 37.10 -20.29 -31.03
N ILE A 39 36.06 -21.04 -30.64
CA ILE A 39 35.27 -20.79 -29.42
C ILE A 39 36.11 -21.02 -28.16
N LEU A 40 36.94 -22.08 -28.12
CA LEU A 40 37.85 -22.32 -27.00
C LEU A 40 38.90 -21.23 -26.87
N LEU A 41 39.49 -20.76 -27.98
CA LEU A 41 40.45 -19.65 -27.97
C LEU A 41 39.78 -18.32 -27.63
N TYR A 42 38.55 -18.08 -28.10
CA TYR A 42 37.76 -16.92 -27.70
C TYR A 42 37.46 -16.94 -26.20
N ARG A 43 37.07 -18.08 -25.63
CA ARG A 43 36.92 -18.25 -24.18
C ARG A 43 38.24 -18.21 -23.41
N TYR A 44 39.35 -18.57 -24.03
CA TYR A 44 40.68 -18.48 -23.43
C TYR A 44 41.19 -17.03 -23.39
N PHE A 45 41.00 -16.26 -24.47
CA PHE A 45 41.43 -14.86 -24.55
C PHE A 45 40.45 -13.88 -23.90
N HIS A 46 39.14 -14.17 -23.86
CA HIS A 46 38.12 -13.34 -23.20
C HIS A 46 37.60 -13.87 -21.86
N GLY A 47 37.98 -15.10 -21.45
CA GLY A 47 37.61 -15.70 -20.16
C GLY A 47 38.64 -15.43 -19.08
N GLY A 48 39.02 -14.16 -18.90
CA GLY A 48 39.87 -13.72 -17.81
C GLY A 48 39.07 -13.41 -16.55
N VAL A 49 38.42 -14.40 -15.94
CA VAL A 49 38.05 -14.41 -14.51
C VAL A 49 38.12 -15.84 -14.00
N SER A 50 39.20 -16.19 -13.30
CA SER A 50 39.29 -17.42 -12.51
C SER A 50 38.31 -17.36 -11.33
N PRO A 51 37.64 -18.46 -10.96
CA PRO A 51 36.93 -18.54 -9.69
C PRO A 51 37.97 -18.76 -8.59
N SER A 52 38.40 -17.70 -7.93
CA SER A 52 39.06 -17.83 -6.63
C SER A 52 37.98 -18.17 -5.60
N ILE A 53 37.96 -19.42 -5.14
CA ILE A 53 37.27 -19.81 -3.91
C ILE A 53 37.94 -19.02 -2.78
N SER A 54 37.37 -17.87 -2.45
CA SER A 54 37.62 -17.19 -1.18
C SER A 54 36.47 -17.56 -0.24
N ILE A 55 36.80 -18.33 0.79
CA ILE A 55 35.92 -18.48 1.94
C ILE A 55 36.03 -17.16 2.70
N SER A 56 35.21 -16.19 2.28
CA SER A 56 35.01 -14.91 2.96
C SER A 56 33.68 -15.01 3.72
N PRO A 57 33.58 -14.54 4.97
CA PRO A 57 32.38 -14.71 5.77
C PRO A 57 31.21 -14.03 5.07
N LYS A 58 30.06 -14.72 5.08
CA LYS A 58 28.78 -14.31 4.49
C LYS A 58 28.34 -12.96 5.06
N THR A 59 28.87 -11.87 4.55
CA THR A 59 28.22 -10.56 4.64
C THR A 59 26.99 -10.64 3.77
N ALA A 60 25.83 -10.51 4.41
CA ALA A 60 24.54 -10.37 3.75
C ALA A 60 24.65 -9.23 2.72
N GLN A 61 24.75 -9.57 1.44
CA GLN A 61 24.50 -8.62 0.37
C GLN A 61 23.03 -8.24 0.45
N LEU A 62 22.79 -7.02 0.93
CA LEU A 62 21.52 -6.35 0.82
C LEU A 62 21.45 -5.85 -0.64
N ASP A 63 20.88 -6.65 -1.53
CA ASP A 63 20.40 -6.09 -2.80
C ASP A 63 19.41 -4.98 -2.41
N PRO A 64 19.58 -3.73 -2.89
CA PRO A 64 18.62 -2.68 -2.62
C PRO A 64 17.31 -3.10 -3.26
N ILE A 65 16.37 -3.52 -2.41
CA ILE A 65 14.96 -3.69 -2.80
C ILE A 65 14.58 -2.36 -3.46
N PRO A 66 14.09 -2.33 -4.71
CA PRO A 66 13.56 -1.10 -5.27
C PRO A 66 12.46 -0.64 -4.33
N MET A 67 12.74 0.41 -3.55
CA MET A 67 11.75 1.05 -2.69
C MET A 67 10.78 1.69 -3.65
N GLN A 68 9.74 0.95 -4.02
CA GLN A 68 8.62 1.49 -4.76
C GLN A 68 8.07 2.62 -3.89
N THR A 69 8.26 3.86 -4.34
CA THR A 69 7.82 5.05 -3.62
C THR A 69 6.31 5.00 -3.56
N GLN A 70 5.78 4.49 -2.47
CA GLN A 70 4.35 4.37 -2.29
C GLN A 70 3.76 5.75 -2.05
N ARG A 71 2.69 6.11 -2.77
CA ARG A 71 1.93 7.32 -2.47
C ARG A 71 0.94 7.04 -1.34
N VAL A 72 0.80 8.01 -0.44
CA VAL A 72 -0.16 7.98 0.66
C VAL A 72 -1.02 9.23 0.58
N PHE A 73 -2.32 9.03 0.38
CA PHE A 73 -3.31 10.09 0.51
C PHE A 73 -3.75 10.20 1.98
N ILE A 74 -3.53 11.34 2.61
CA ILE A 74 -3.91 11.57 4.00
C ILE A 74 -5.29 12.23 4.06
N LEU A 75 -6.23 11.55 4.72
CA LEU A 75 -7.57 12.05 4.99
C LEU A 75 -7.71 12.36 6.47
N TYR A 76 -8.14 13.58 6.79
CA TYR A 76 -8.18 14.10 8.16
C TYR A 76 -9.26 15.19 8.26
N SER A 77 -9.64 15.56 9.48
CA SER A 77 -10.50 16.73 9.74
C SER A 77 -9.67 17.94 10.19
N LEU A 78 -10.04 19.13 9.72
CA LEU A 78 -9.42 20.41 10.11
C LEU A 78 -9.94 20.84 11.49
N ASP A 79 -9.45 20.19 12.54
CA ASP A 79 -9.98 20.36 13.90
C ASP A 79 -9.61 21.69 14.56
N HIS A 80 -8.37 22.13 14.34
CA HIS A 80 -7.76 23.29 14.98
C HIS A 80 -6.44 23.64 14.25
N PRO A 81 -5.97 24.90 14.25
CA PRO A 81 -4.69 25.27 13.65
C PRO A 81 -3.50 24.43 14.16
N LEU A 82 -3.46 24.11 15.46
CA LEU A 82 -2.40 23.27 16.03
C LEU A 82 -2.48 21.81 15.56
N TYR A 83 -3.70 21.28 15.34
CA TYR A 83 -3.85 19.94 14.76
C TYR A 83 -3.41 19.93 13.30
N LYS A 84 -3.73 20.98 12.53
CA LYS A 84 -3.24 21.17 11.16
C LYS A 84 -1.71 21.17 11.10
N GLU A 85 -1.03 21.79 12.05
CA GLU A 85 0.44 21.71 12.14
C GLU A 85 0.92 20.27 12.34
N ILE A 86 0.29 19.49 13.22
CA ILE A 86 0.62 18.05 13.39
C ILE A 86 0.52 17.31 12.06
N ILE A 87 -0.55 17.52 11.28
CA ILE A 87 -0.72 16.90 9.97
C ILE A 87 0.43 17.26 9.03
N LEU A 88 0.79 18.54 8.94
CA LEU A 88 1.88 19.01 8.08
C LEU A 88 3.25 18.46 8.53
N LYS A 89 3.53 18.39 9.83
CA LYS A 89 4.77 17.80 10.34
C LYS A 89 4.82 16.28 10.11
N LEU A 90 3.68 15.58 10.21
CA LEU A 90 3.59 14.17 9.86
C LEU A 90 3.93 13.95 8.38
N CYS A 91 3.43 14.82 7.49
CA CYS A 91 3.74 14.75 6.06
C CYS A 91 5.24 14.91 5.80
N ALA A 92 5.86 15.91 6.44
CA ALA A 92 7.30 16.13 6.35
C ALA A 92 8.09 14.93 6.90
N PHE A 93 7.63 14.33 8.00
CA PHE A 93 8.25 13.17 8.61
C PHE A 93 8.16 11.92 7.72
N LEU A 94 6.97 11.62 7.17
CA LEU A 94 6.74 10.51 6.23
C LEU A 94 7.62 10.65 4.97
N ARG A 95 7.68 11.84 4.38
CA ARG A 95 8.55 12.11 3.22
C ARG A 95 10.02 11.89 3.55
N ALA A 96 10.49 12.41 4.69
CA ALA A 96 11.89 12.34 5.08
C ALA A 96 12.36 10.93 5.47
N LYS A 97 11.52 10.15 6.17
CA LYS A 97 11.89 8.82 6.66
C LYS A 97 11.58 7.68 5.71
N CYS A 98 10.50 7.83 4.93
CA CYS A 98 9.95 6.71 4.15
C CYS A 98 10.13 6.90 2.65
N GLY A 99 10.52 8.10 2.20
CA GLY A 99 10.49 8.47 0.78
C GLY A 99 9.08 8.39 0.18
N ALA A 100 8.05 8.37 1.04
CA ALA A 100 6.67 8.24 0.61
C ALA A 100 6.22 9.52 -0.09
N GLU A 101 5.50 9.37 -1.20
CA GLU A 101 4.84 10.49 -1.84
C GLU A 101 3.58 10.82 -1.06
N VAL A 102 3.60 11.89 -0.26
CA VAL A 102 2.44 12.25 0.57
C VAL A 102 1.58 13.28 -0.15
N THR A 103 0.29 12.99 -0.27
CA THR A 103 -0.73 13.85 -0.88
C THR A 103 -1.82 14.19 0.13
N LEU A 104 -2.22 15.46 0.16
CA LEU A 104 -3.41 15.95 0.85
C LEU A 104 -3.80 17.32 0.27
N ASP A 105 -4.99 17.78 0.64
CA ASP A 105 -5.56 19.04 0.19
C ASP A 105 -4.65 20.26 0.43
N LEU A 106 -4.00 20.35 1.59
CA LEU A 106 -3.10 21.46 1.93
C LEU A 106 -1.86 21.55 1.02
N LEU A 107 -1.44 20.42 0.43
CA LEU A 107 -0.27 20.35 -0.44
C LEU A 107 -0.62 20.46 -1.93
N GLU A 108 -1.90 20.34 -2.30
CA GLU A 108 -2.38 20.35 -3.68
C GLU A 108 -3.41 21.47 -3.96
N SER A 109 -3.34 22.58 -3.22
CA SER A 109 -4.28 23.71 -3.32
C SER A 109 -4.44 24.26 -4.74
N ALA A 110 -3.37 24.31 -5.54
CA ALA A 110 -3.41 24.77 -6.92
C ALA A 110 -4.16 23.81 -7.87
N CYS A 111 -4.05 22.50 -7.64
CA CYS A 111 -4.82 21.50 -8.38
C CYS A 111 -6.29 21.59 -7.98
N LEU A 112 -6.55 21.61 -6.67
CA LEU A 112 -7.88 21.76 -6.08
C LEU A 112 -8.63 23.00 -6.57
N SER A 113 -7.96 24.15 -6.66
CA SER A 113 -8.58 25.38 -7.18
C SER A 113 -8.95 25.30 -8.66
N THR A 114 -8.32 24.40 -9.41
CA THR A 114 -8.52 24.24 -10.85
C THR A 114 -9.64 23.24 -11.16
N ILE A 115 -9.62 22.07 -10.53
CA ILE A 115 -10.56 20.97 -10.86
C ILE A 115 -11.76 20.87 -9.91
N GLY A 116 -11.71 21.55 -8.76
CA GLY A 116 -12.75 21.51 -7.74
C GLY A 116 -12.61 20.36 -6.75
N LYS A 117 -13.24 20.52 -5.59
CA LYS A 117 -13.17 19.60 -4.44
C LYS A 117 -13.58 18.17 -4.80
N MET A 118 -14.77 17.98 -5.38
CA MET A 118 -15.32 16.65 -5.62
C MET A 118 -14.49 15.87 -6.65
N GLN A 119 -14.12 16.52 -7.75
CA GLN A 119 -13.32 15.92 -8.82
C GLN A 119 -11.93 15.54 -8.33
N TRP A 120 -11.31 16.38 -7.48
CA TRP A 120 -10.03 16.06 -6.88
C TRP A 120 -10.14 14.84 -5.95
N LEU A 121 -11.18 14.76 -5.12
CA LEU A 121 -11.40 13.61 -4.23
C LEU A 121 -11.66 12.31 -4.99
N GLU A 122 -12.48 12.34 -6.04
CA GLU A 122 -12.71 11.19 -6.92
C GLU A 122 -11.42 10.75 -7.61
N MET A 123 -10.60 11.71 -8.07
CA MET A 123 -9.29 11.42 -8.66
C MET A 123 -8.35 10.73 -7.67
N GLN A 124 -8.29 11.17 -6.40
CA GLN A 124 -7.46 10.50 -5.39
C GLN A 124 -7.95 9.08 -5.11
N ARG A 125 -9.27 8.88 -5.00
CA ARG A 125 -9.87 7.56 -4.78
C ARG A 125 -9.57 6.60 -5.93
N GLU A 126 -9.81 7.00 -7.17
CA GLU A 126 -9.57 6.17 -8.35
C GLU A 126 -8.09 5.80 -8.49
N ARG A 127 -7.18 6.73 -8.18
CA ARG A 127 -5.74 6.45 -8.14
C ARG A 127 -5.41 5.37 -7.12
N VAL A 128 -5.93 5.48 -5.90
CA VAL A 128 -5.72 4.47 -4.84
C VAL A 128 -6.28 3.10 -5.25
N HIS A 129 -7.41 3.07 -5.94
CA HIS A 129 -7.99 1.81 -6.42
C HIS A 129 -7.13 1.15 -7.49
N SER A 130 -6.62 1.93 -8.44
CA SER A 130 -5.83 1.45 -9.59
C SER A 130 -4.34 1.18 -9.30
N SER A 131 -3.81 1.58 -8.14
CA SER A 131 -2.39 1.41 -7.79
C SER A 131 -2.18 0.59 -6.51
N THR A 132 -0.96 0.52 -5.97
CA THR A 132 -0.72 -0.07 -4.65
C THR A 132 -0.96 0.91 -3.50
N ASP A 133 -1.23 2.19 -3.81
CA ASP A 133 -1.30 3.32 -2.88
C ASP A 133 -2.33 3.11 -1.76
N LYS A 134 -2.18 3.91 -0.70
CA LYS A 134 -2.98 3.79 0.52
C LYS A 134 -3.63 5.12 0.90
N ILE A 135 -4.79 5.03 1.56
CA ILE A 135 -5.44 6.16 2.23
C ILE A 135 -5.19 6.02 3.72
N LEU A 136 -4.47 6.99 4.29
CA LEU A 136 -4.25 7.12 5.73
C LEU A 136 -5.32 8.04 6.31
N ILE A 137 -6.25 7.46 7.06
CA ILE A 137 -7.33 8.17 7.74
C ILE A 137 -6.87 8.49 9.16
N LEU A 138 -6.72 9.79 9.46
CA LEU A 138 -6.32 10.29 10.77
C LEU A 138 -7.56 10.69 11.57
N CYS A 139 -7.98 9.79 12.45
CA CYS A 139 -9.14 9.98 13.31
C CYS A 139 -8.83 10.95 14.46
N SER A 140 -9.74 11.88 14.65
CA SER A 140 -9.67 12.95 15.65
C SER A 140 -11.09 13.36 16.06
N ARG A 141 -11.19 14.29 17.01
CA ARG A 141 -12.49 14.72 17.54
C ARG A 141 -13.42 15.28 16.47
N GLY A 142 -12.89 15.99 15.47
CA GLY A 142 -13.67 16.49 14.33
C GLY A 142 -14.13 15.41 13.37
N VAL A 143 -13.30 14.38 13.13
CA VAL A 143 -13.72 13.18 12.38
C VAL A 143 -14.93 12.53 13.04
N ALA A 144 -14.87 12.34 14.36
CA ALA A 144 -15.96 11.74 15.12
C ALA A 144 -17.23 12.59 15.09
N ALA A 145 -17.10 13.92 15.19
CA ALA A 145 -18.23 14.84 15.12
C ALA A 145 -18.90 14.83 13.73
N LYS A 146 -18.10 14.90 12.66
CA LYS A 146 -18.57 14.85 11.27
C LYS A 146 -19.26 13.51 10.97
N TRP A 147 -18.67 12.39 11.39
CA TRP A 147 -19.30 11.06 11.26
C TRP A 147 -20.66 10.96 11.97
N ARG A 148 -20.74 11.42 13.23
CA ARG A 148 -22.00 11.44 13.98
C ARG A 148 -23.06 12.32 13.31
N ALA A 149 -22.65 13.41 12.67
CA ALA A 149 -23.57 14.26 11.91
C ALA A 149 -24.11 13.54 10.67
N MET A 150 -23.23 12.86 9.91
CA MET A 150 -23.61 12.08 8.73
C MET A 150 -24.59 10.95 9.05
N CYS A 151 -24.45 10.28 10.19
CA CYS A 151 -25.29 9.12 10.57
C CYS A 151 -26.57 9.50 11.32
N GLY A 152 -26.60 10.67 11.96
CA GLY A 152 -27.57 10.98 13.02
C GLY A 152 -28.75 11.86 12.60
N GLY A 153 -28.92 12.14 11.30
CA GLY A 153 -29.88 13.13 10.80
C GLY A 153 -29.66 14.53 11.40
N ARG A 154 -28.46 14.79 11.93
CA ARG A 154 -28.09 16.07 12.54
C ARG A 154 -27.60 17.00 11.44
N PRO A 155 -27.69 18.33 11.64
CA PRO A 155 -27.13 19.24 10.66
C PRO A 155 -25.62 19.03 10.54
N SER A 156 -25.10 19.35 9.36
CA SER A 156 -23.67 19.24 9.07
C SER A 156 -22.84 20.01 10.11
N VAL A 157 -21.72 19.40 10.52
CA VAL A 157 -20.78 20.01 11.46
C VAL A 157 -19.72 20.76 10.65
N THR A 158 -19.64 22.06 10.89
CA THR A 158 -18.63 22.93 10.27
C THR A 158 -17.73 23.52 11.35
N LEU A 159 -16.42 23.31 11.20
CA LEU A 159 -15.40 23.82 12.11
C LEU A 159 -14.87 25.18 11.63
N ARG A 160 -14.26 25.96 12.52
CA ARG A 160 -13.70 27.29 12.18
C ARG A 160 -12.68 27.21 11.07
N GLU A 161 -11.79 26.21 11.14
CA GLU A 161 -10.79 25.98 10.10
C GLU A 161 -11.40 25.51 8.77
N ASP A 162 -12.55 24.81 8.80
CA ASP A 162 -13.28 24.50 7.57
C ASP A 162 -13.80 25.80 6.93
N GLN A 163 -14.40 26.72 7.70
CA GLN A 163 -14.90 28.00 7.16
C GLN A 163 -13.79 28.92 6.66
N GLY A 164 -12.65 28.92 7.35
CA GLY A 164 -11.47 29.69 6.95
C GLY A 164 -10.72 29.07 5.77
N SER A 165 -11.00 27.80 5.43
CA SER A 165 -10.38 27.10 4.33
C SER A 165 -11.09 27.44 3.00
N PRO A 166 -10.35 27.81 1.94
CA PRO A 166 -10.92 27.98 0.60
C PRO A 166 -11.65 26.74 0.09
N MET A 167 -11.29 25.56 0.60
CA MET A 167 -11.85 24.28 0.18
C MET A 167 -13.02 23.82 1.06
N GLY A 168 -13.29 24.51 2.17
CA GLY A 168 -14.27 24.09 3.15
C GLY A 168 -13.90 22.74 3.78
N ASP A 169 -14.93 22.01 4.20
CA ASP A 169 -14.79 20.64 4.67
C ASP A 169 -14.45 19.68 3.52
N MET A 170 -13.24 19.11 3.58
CA MET A 170 -12.74 18.07 2.68
C MET A 170 -13.02 16.65 3.22
N PHE A 171 -13.21 16.50 4.54
CA PHE A 171 -13.31 15.21 5.19
C PHE A 171 -14.66 14.53 4.90
N THR A 172 -15.76 15.22 5.15
CA THR A 172 -17.12 14.69 4.96
C THR A 172 -17.37 14.18 3.53
N PRO A 173 -17.11 14.95 2.45
CA PRO A 173 -17.30 14.43 1.10
C PRO A 173 -16.35 13.29 0.75
N ALA A 174 -15.10 13.31 1.23
CA ALA A 174 -14.17 12.21 1.01
C ALA A 174 -14.63 10.92 1.71
N LEU A 175 -15.13 11.05 2.95
CA LEU A 175 -15.68 9.93 3.70
C LEU A 175 -16.89 9.33 2.96
N ALA A 176 -17.80 10.18 2.47
CA ALA A 176 -18.96 9.75 1.69
C ALA A 176 -18.57 8.92 0.45
N LEU A 177 -17.48 9.30 -0.24
CA LEU A 177 -16.98 8.59 -1.42
C LEU A 177 -16.39 7.21 -1.09
N ILE A 178 -15.81 7.03 0.09
CA ILE A 178 -15.13 5.77 0.46
C ILE A 178 -16.04 4.79 1.20
N ILE A 179 -17.17 5.23 1.78
CA ILE A 179 -18.13 4.35 2.49
C ILE A 179 -18.50 3.09 1.70
N PRO A 180 -18.83 3.16 0.39
CA PRO A 180 -19.18 1.96 -0.38
C PRO A 180 -18.06 0.92 -0.45
N ASP A 181 -16.81 1.33 -0.26
CA ASP A 181 -15.67 0.43 -0.30
C ASP A 181 -15.59 -0.44 0.96
N PHE A 182 -16.18 -0.01 2.08
CA PHE A 182 -16.20 -0.78 3.34
C PHE A 182 -17.26 -1.88 3.35
N VAL A 183 -18.16 -1.88 2.37
CA VAL A 183 -19.06 -3.02 2.08
C VAL A 183 -18.30 -4.15 1.36
N HIS A 184 -17.20 -3.82 0.67
CA HIS A 184 -16.43 -4.77 -0.14
C HIS A 184 -15.07 -5.08 0.52
N SER A 185 -14.92 -6.28 1.08
CA SER A 185 -13.73 -6.67 1.87
C SER A 185 -12.38 -6.51 1.14
N ALA A 186 -12.35 -6.69 -0.19
CA ALA A 186 -11.16 -6.58 -1.01
C ALA A 186 -10.50 -5.18 -0.99
N SER A 187 -11.29 -4.14 -0.68
CA SER A 187 -10.87 -2.74 -0.67
C SER A 187 -10.26 -2.32 0.68
N LEU A 188 -10.58 -3.04 1.77
CA LEU A 188 -10.20 -2.67 3.13
C LEU A 188 -8.67 -2.53 3.31
N GLN A 189 -7.89 -3.28 2.53
CA GLN A 189 -6.43 -3.20 2.55
C GLN A 189 -5.83 -1.89 2.02
N LYS A 190 -6.64 -1.05 1.35
CA LYS A 190 -6.25 0.29 0.87
C LYS A 190 -6.35 1.33 1.98
N TYR A 191 -7.12 1.05 3.02
CA TYR A 191 -7.40 1.98 4.11
C TYR A 191 -6.54 1.65 5.33
N ILE A 192 -5.90 2.68 5.88
CA ILE A 192 -5.10 2.62 7.10
C ILE A 192 -5.70 3.63 8.06
N VAL A 193 -6.07 3.19 9.26
CA VAL A 193 -6.78 4.02 10.24
C VAL A 193 -5.87 4.26 11.42
N ALA A 194 -5.62 5.53 11.74
CA ALA A 194 -4.70 5.91 12.80
C ALA A 194 -5.20 7.12 13.58
N TYR A 195 -4.66 7.35 14.76
CA TYR A 195 -4.88 8.55 15.58
C TYR A 195 -3.67 8.82 16.47
N PHE A 196 -3.46 10.07 16.84
CA PHE A 196 -2.42 10.47 17.80
C PHE A 196 -2.96 10.32 19.22
N GLU A 197 -2.42 9.39 20.01
CA GLU A 197 -2.98 9.03 21.33
C GLU A 197 -2.90 10.19 22.34
N GLU A 198 -1.96 11.12 22.14
CA GLU A 198 -1.74 12.28 23.00
C GLU A 198 -2.79 13.37 22.84
N VAL A 199 -3.46 13.44 21.67
CA VAL A 199 -4.39 14.53 21.30
C VAL A 199 -5.74 14.06 20.77
N SER A 200 -5.93 12.74 20.63
CA SER A 200 -7.13 12.09 20.11
C SER A 200 -7.33 10.71 20.77
N TYR A 201 -8.55 10.19 20.71
CA TYR A 201 -8.92 8.97 21.43
C TYR A 201 -9.39 7.89 20.47
N GLN A 202 -9.33 6.63 20.91
CA GLN A 202 -9.92 5.52 20.14
C GLN A 202 -11.42 5.71 19.88
N ALA A 203 -12.13 6.37 20.81
CA ALA A 203 -13.55 6.69 20.67
C ALA A 203 -13.83 7.73 19.56
N ASP A 204 -12.80 8.40 19.05
CA ASP A 204 -12.91 9.31 17.91
C ASP A 204 -12.89 8.58 16.55
N VAL A 205 -12.59 7.27 16.55
CA VAL A 205 -12.61 6.45 15.34
C VAL A 205 -14.06 6.13 14.96
N PRO A 206 -14.52 6.49 13.74
CA PRO A 206 -15.83 6.11 13.25
C PRO A 206 -16.08 4.59 13.31
N SER A 207 -17.32 4.22 13.64
CA SER A 207 -17.77 2.82 13.67
C SER A 207 -17.55 2.09 12.34
N LEU A 208 -17.63 2.83 11.22
CA LEU A 208 -17.26 2.37 9.88
C LEU A 208 -15.91 1.64 9.84
N PHE A 209 -14.95 2.04 10.67
CA PHE A 209 -13.59 1.52 10.68
C PHE A 209 -13.34 0.46 11.76
N HIS A 210 -14.36 0.03 12.51
CA HIS A 210 -14.17 -0.93 13.59
C HIS A 210 -13.67 -2.31 13.12
N VAL A 211 -13.89 -2.68 11.87
CA VAL A 211 -13.37 -3.91 11.24
C VAL A 211 -11.88 -3.81 10.87
N THR A 212 -11.30 -2.61 10.89
CA THR A 212 -9.89 -2.39 10.53
C THR A 212 -8.98 -2.40 11.77
N VAL A 213 -7.66 -2.51 11.56
CA VAL A 213 -6.64 -2.28 12.61
C VAL A 213 -6.47 -0.77 12.82
N LYS A 214 -6.41 -0.33 14.09
CA LYS A 214 -6.26 1.08 14.46
C LYS A 214 -4.84 1.29 14.98
N TYR A 215 -4.07 2.16 14.32
CA TYR A 215 -2.70 2.45 14.69
C TYR A 215 -2.66 3.66 15.63
N LYS A 216 -2.08 3.47 16.81
CA LYS A 216 -1.83 4.55 17.78
C LYS A 216 -0.52 5.21 17.38
N LEU A 217 -0.53 6.48 17.03
CA LEU A 217 0.68 7.22 16.69
C LEU A 217 1.20 7.90 17.96
N MET A 218 2.51 7.86 18.27
CA MET A 218 3.62 7.26 17.49
C MET A 218 3.95 5.79 17.83
N LYS A 219 3.22 5.18 18.76
CA LYS A 219 3.46 3.82 19.28
C LYS A 219 3.51 2.71 18.22
N HIS A 220 2.53 2.69 17.31
CA HIS A 220 2.37 1.68 16.25
C HIS A 220 2.83 2.22 14.88
N PHE A 221 3.70 3.23 14.87
CA PHE A 221 4.07 3.92 13.63
C PHE A 221 4.89 3.03 12.69
N GLU A 222 5.72 2.14 13.23
CA GLU A 222 6.50 1.20 12.42
C GLU A 222 5.59 0.21 11.67
N GLU A 223 4.61 -0.38 12.35
CA GLU A 223 3.62 -1.26 11.75
C GLU A 223 2.79 -0.52 10.70
N LEU A 224 2.45 0.74 10.96
CA LEU A 224 1.79 1.62 10.01
C LEU A 224 2.63 1.81 8.74
N LEU A 225 3.95 2.00 8.86
CA LEU A 225 4.83 2.13 7.69
C LEU A 225 4.91 0.85 6.87
N PHE A 226 5.03 -0.32 7.52
CA PHE A 226 4.99 -1.59 6.79
C PHE A 226 3.67 -1.73 6.02
N ARG A 227 2.56 -1.30 6.61
CA ARG A 227 1.26 -1.29 5.94
C ARG A 227 1.20 -0.32 4.76
N ILE A 228 1.77 0.88 4.89
CA ILE A 228 1.92 1.84 3.80
C ILE A 228 2.70 1.20 2.65
N MET A 229 3.87 0.64 2.94
CA MET A 229 4.78 0.05 1.95
C MET A 229 4.26 -1.26 1.35
N GLY A 230 3.15 -1.82 1.86
CA GLY A 230 2.65 -3.12 1.39
C GLY A 230 3.59 -4.28 1.71
N GLN A 231 4.39 -4.16 2.77
CA GLN A 231 5.36 -5.17 3.19
C GLN A 231 4.91 -5.87 4.47
N GLU A 232 5.19 -7.17 4.56
CA GLU A 232 5.03 -7.90 5.82
C GLU A 232 6.23 -7.60 6.74
N GLN A 233 5.91 -7.24 8.00
CA GLN A 233 6.92 -7.05 9.04
C GLN A 233 7.56 -8.38 9.46
N HIS A 234 6.78 -9.45 9.47
CA HIS A 234 7.21 -10.79 9.89
C HIS A 234 7.35 -11.68 8.66
N GLU A 235 8.59 -12.05 8.34
CA GLU A 235 8.90 -13.09 7.36
C GLU A 235 9.36 -14.36 8.10
N PRO A 236 9.24 -15.57 7.50
CA PRO A 236 9.72 -16.79 8.14
C PRO A 236 11.19 -16.68 8.60
N GLY A 237 11.39 -16.66 9.92
CA GLY A 237 12.72 -16.55 10.54
C GLY A 237 13.33 -15.14 10.61
N ARG A 238 12.60 -14.08 10.22
CA ARG A 238 13.11 -12.69 10.25
C ARG A 238 12.00 -11.68 10.56
N VAL A 239 12.27 -10.77 11.50
CA VAL A 239 11.43 -9.58 11.73
C VAL A 239 12.13 -8.38 11.09
N LYS A 240 11.46 -7.71 10.15
CA LYS A 240 11.94 -6.44 9.60
C LYS A 240 11.71 -5.34 10.64
N ARG A 241 12.70 -4.47 10.80
CA ARG A 241 12.63 -3.30 11.67
C ARG A 241 13.10 -2.07 10.92
N ILE A 242 12.47 -0.94 11.19
CA ILE A 242 12.85 0.38 10.70
C ILE A 242 13.33 1.17 11.91
N TYR A 243 14.60 1.55 11.91
CA TYR A 243 15.22 2.29 13.01
C TYR A 243 14.93 3.79 12.88
N GLY A 244 14.93 4.54 13.99
CA GLY A 244 14.78 6.00 13.96
C GLY A 244 13.34 6.49 13.75
N ILE A 245 12.34 5.64 14.02
CA ILE A 245 10.91 5.96 13.85
C ILE A 245 10.02 5.48 15.01
N ALA A 246 10.59 4.73 15.97
CA ALA A 246 9.85 4.27 17.13
C ALA A 246 9.45 5.45 18.02
N GLU A 247 8.45 5.25 18.88
CA GLU A 247 7.90 6.26 19.80
C GLU A 247 8.99 6.99 20.61
N ASP A 248 10.01 6.25 21.05
CA ASP A 248 11.13 6.71 21.87
C ASP A 248 12.34 7.22 21.04
N ASP A 249 12.27 7.19 19.71
CA ASP A 249 13.43 7.43 18.83
C ASP A 249 13.13 8.44 17.70
N TYR A 250 11.87 8.57 17.27
CA TYR A 250 11.50 9.34 16.07
C TYR A 250 11.95 10.82 16.13
N PHE A 251 12.00 11.40 17.33
CA PHE A 251 12.35 12.79 17.58
C PHE A 251 13.85 13.12 17.47
N HIS A 252 14.72 12.14 17.23
CA HIS A 252 16.15 12.40 17.05
C HIS A 252 16.50 13.06 15.71
N CYS A 253 15.62 12.99 14.70
CA CYS A 253 15.78 13.77 13.46
C CYS A 253 14.97 15.07 13.52
N SER A 254 15.36 16.07 12.72
CA SER A 254 14.71 17.39 12.70
C SER A 254 13.22 17.34 12.40
N THR A 255 12.79 16.52 11.44
CA THR A 255 11.38 16.37 11.07
C THR A 255 10.57 15.67 12.16
N GLY A 256 11.13 14.65 12.81
CA GLY A 256 10.46 13.95 13.90
C GLY A 256 10.40 14.78 15.17
N LYS A 257 11.44 15.57 15.48
CA LYS A 257 11.40 16.55 16.55
C LYS A 257 10.30 17.58 16.30
N ALA A 258 10.21 18.13 15.09
CA ALA A 258 9.16 19.08 14.74
C ALA A 258 7.75 18.49 14.88
N LEU A 259 7.57 17.20 14.53
CA LEU A 259 6.31 16.48 14.75
C LEU A 259 6.00 16.35 16.25
N ARG A 260 6.97 15.92 17.06
CA ARG A 260 6.78 15.83 18.51
C ARG A 260 6.43 17.18 19.13
N ASP A 261 7.18 18.22 18.79
CA ASP A 261 6.96 19.58 19.30
C ASP A 261 5.54 20.08 18.93
N ALA A 262 5.01 19.74 17.75
CA ALA A 262 3.64 20.08 17.34
C ALA A 262 2.58 19.29 18.12
N ILE A 263 2.81 17.99 18.38
CA ILE A 263 1.92 17.15 19.19
C ILE A 263 1.86 17.68 20.62
N GLU A 264 3.02 17.93 21.23
CA GLU A 264 3.14 18.47 22.60
C GLU A 264 2.48 19.85 22.71
N ALA A 265 2.66 20.73 21.70
CA ALA A 265 2.02 22.04 21.68
C ALA A 265 0.49 21.94 21.66
N PHE A 266 -0.07 21.05 20.84
CA PHE A 266 -1.53 20.87 20.81
C PHE A 266 -2.04 20.21 22.09
N GLN A 267 -1.33 19.21 22.61
CA GLN A 267 -1.68 18.57 23.88
C GLN A 267 -1.72 19.58 25.03
N ALA A 268 -0.68 20.42 25.14
CA ALA A 268 -0.63 21.48 26.15
C ALA A 268 -1.81 22.47 26.00
N TYR A 269 -2.17 22.82 24.76
CA TYR A 269 -3.33 23.65 24.49
C TYR A 269 -4.66 23.00 24.92
N GLN A 270 -4.84 21.70 24.63
CA GLN A 270 -6.04 20.96 25.04
C GLN A 270 -6.16 20.85 26.57
N LEU A 271 -5.03 20.67 27.27
CA LEU A 271 -5.00 20.66 28.74
C LEU A 271 -5.36 22.02 29.34
N ALA A 272 -4.90 23.11 28.71
CA ALA A 272 -5.24 24.47 29.13
C ALA A 272 -6.67 24.87 28.78
N ASN A 273 -7.27 24.26 27.75
CA ASN A 273 -8.60 24.60 27.23
C ASN A 273 -9.44 23.31 27.04
N PRO A 274 -10.02 22.71 28.10
CA PRO A 274 -10.74 21.44 27.99
C PRO A 274 -11.95 21.45 27.03
N ASP A 275 -12.53 22.62 26.81
CA ASP A 275 -13.67 22.87 25.92
C ASP A 275 -13.26 23.36 24.52
N TRP A 276 -11.96 23.31 24.17
CA TRP A 276 -11.42 23.82 22.90
C TRP A 276 -12.25 23.40 21.69
N PHE A 277 -12.65 22.13 21.60
CA PHE A 277 -13.36 21.60 20.43
C PHE A 277 -14.75 22.22 20.29
N SER A 278 -15.43 22.50 21.40
CA SER A 278 -16.73 23.17 21.36
C SER A 278 -16.61 24.61 20.87
N GLN A 279 -15.49 25.28 21.13
CA GLN A 279 -15.21 26.63 20.64
C GLN A 279 -14.87 26.66 19.14
N GLU A 280 -14.42 25.53 18.58
CA GLU A 280 -14.14 25.38 17.14
C GLU A 280 -15.39 25.10 16.29
N LEU A 281 -16.53 24.77 16.91
CA LEU A 281 -17.81 24.60 16.21
C LEU A 281 -18.41 25.97 15.89
N VAL A 282 -18.61 26.29 14.61
CA VAL A 282 -19.15 27.61 14.21
C VAL A 282 -20.68 27.63 14.10
N GLY A 283 -21.28 26.48 13.79
CA GLY A 283 -22.72 26.37 13.62
C GLY A 283 -23.10 25.28 12.63
N PHE A 284 -24.33 24.83 12.77
CA PHE A 284 -24.97 23.81 11.95
C PHE A 284 -25.36 24.41 10.59
N THR A 285 -24.73 23.95 9.51
CA THR A 285 -25.14 24.36 8.16
C THR A 285 -26.27 23.45 7.65
N GLU A 286 -27.44 24.02 7.39
CA GLU A 286 -28.51 23.37 6.64
C GLU A 286 -28.17 23.40 5.15
N GLU A 287 -27.27 22.52 4.70
CA GLU A 287 -27.06 22.33 3.26
C GLU A 287 -28.20 21.49 2.68
N ASN A 288 -28.90 22.08 1.71
CA ASN A 288 -30.06 21.50 1.01
C ASN A 288 -29.80 20.08 0.48
N ASN A 289 -30.47 19.11 1.11
CA ASN A 289 -30.99 17.84 0.60
C ASN A 289 -30.34 17.21 -0.67
N THR A 290 -29.04 16.93 -0.62
CA THR A 290 -28.39 15.83 -1.38
C THR A 290 -28.12 14.61 -0.50
N GLY A 291 -28.46 14.68 0.80
CA GLY A 291 -28.15 13.68 1.82
C GLY A 291 -28.95 12.37 1.77
N SER A 292 -30.07 12.30 1.03
CA SER A 292 -30.93 11.11 1.01
C SER A 292 -30.23 9.84 0.49
N ASN A 293 -29.23 9.97 -0.41
CA ASN A 293 -28.50 8.81 -0.91
C ASN A 293 -27.32 8.40 0.00
N CYS A 294 -26.66 9.37 0.65
CA CYS A 294 -25.55 9.08 1.57
C CYS A 294 -26.05 8.44 2.86
N GLU A 295 -27.19 8.88 3.40
CA GLU A 295 -27.79 8.33 4.61
C GLU A 295 -28.15 6.84 4.42
N SER A 296 -28.76 6.49 3.28
CA SER A 296 -29.05 5.09 2.92
C SER A 296 -27.78 4.23 2.77
N LEU A 297 -26.72 4.77 2.16
CA LEU A 297 -25.44 4.06 1.98
C LEU A 297 -24.67 3.90 3.31
N VAL A 298 -24.67 4.93 4.15
CA VAL A 298 -24.10 4.90 5.51
C VAL A 298 -24.82 3.84 6.33
N GLU A 299 -26.16 3.85 6.34
CA GLU A 299 -27.00 2.91 7.08
C GLU A 299 -26.83 1.48 6.56
N THR A 300 -26.73 1.30 5.24
CA THR A 300 -26.46 -0.01 4.63
C THR A 300 -25.06 -0.52 5.00
N ALA A 301 -24.04 0.32 4.91
CA ALA A 301 -22.67 -0.04 5.28
C ALA A 301 -22.57 -0.33 6.78
N TYR A 302 -23.23 0.47 7.62
CA TYR A 302 -23.29 0.31 9.07
C TYR A 302 -23.97 -1.01 9.45
N ASN A 303 -25.14 -1.30 8.90
CA ASN A 303 -25.85 -2.56 9.15
C ASN A 303 -25.09 -3.78 8.62
N HIS A 304 -24.43 -3.65 7.47
CA HIS A 304 -23.57 -4.71 6.93
C HIS A 304 -22.37 -4.99 7.85
N ILE A 305 -21.68 -3.93 8.29
CA ILE A 305 -20.54 -4.04 9.20
C ILE A 305 -20.98 -4.61 10.55
N GLN A 306 -22.11 -4.16 11.09
CA GLN A 306 -22.63 -4.66 12.36
C GLN A 306 -23.02 -6.13 12.26
N GLY A 307 -23.62 -6.56 11.13
CA GLY A 307 -23.85 -7.97 10.85
C GLY A 307 -22.57 -8.82 10.77
N ILE A 308 -21.48 -8.28 10.23
CA ILE A 308 -20.16 -8.94 10.24
C ILE A 308 -19.64 -9.07 11.68
N GLN A 309 -19.70 -8.00 12.48
CA GLN A 309 -19.23 -8.01 13.87
C GLN A 309 -20.02 -8.97 14.76
N ASP A 310 -21.34 -9.06 14.57
CA ASP A 310 -22.21 -9.99 15.30
C ASP A 310 -21.92 -11.46 14.88
N SER A 311 -21.60 -11.70 13.61
CA SER A 311 -21.24 -13.04 13.11
C SER A 311 -19.87 -13.53 13.59
N GLU A 312 -18.85 -12.65 13.60
CA GLU A 312 -17.54 -12.96 14.17
C GLU A 312 -17.64 -13.14 15.69
N GLY A 313 -18.37 -12.27 16.39
CA GLY A 313 -18.64 -12.41 17.83
C GLY A 313 -19.35 -13.72 18.17
N ALA A 314 -20.34 -14.13 17.37
CA ALA A 314 -21.01 -15.42 17.52
C ALA A 314 -20.08 -16.61 17.23
N SER A 315 -19.19 -16.51 16.25
CA SER A 315 -18.18 -17.55 15.92
C SER A 315 -17.12 -17.70 17.03
N VAL A 316 -16.69 -16.59 17.63
CA VAL A 316 -15.71 -16.58 18.72
C VAL A 316 -16.34 -17.15 20.00
N LEU A 317 -17.62 -16.82 20.27
CA LEU A 317 -18.35 -17.39 21.39
C LEU A 317 -18.67 -18.88 21.21
N THR A 318 -19.02 -19.33 20.00
CA THR A 318 -19.23 -20.77 19.73
C THR A 318 -17.92 -21.56 19.80
N ASN A 319 -16.81 -21.01 19.32
CA ASN A 319 -15.48 -21.63 19.47
C ASN A 319 -15.00 -21.64 20.92
N ALA A 320 -15.28 -20.58 21.69
CA ALA A 320 -14.96 -20.53 23.13
C ALA A 320 -15.82 -21.50 23.95
N VAL A 321 -17.11 -21.64 23.64
CA VAL A 321 -18.02 -22.61 24.27
C VAL A 321 -17.65 -24.06 23.89
N SER A 322 -17.20 -24.29 22.65
CA SER A 322 -16.71 -25.59 22.19
C SER A 322 -15.40 -25.99 22.89
N CYS A 323 -14.44 -25.07 23.03
CA CYS A 323 -13.21 -25.28 23.79
C CYS A 323 -13.47 -25.50 25.29
N ALA A 324 -14.41 -24.77 25.90
CA ALA A 324 -14.78 -24.95 27.30
C ALA A 324 -15.51 -26.28 27.56
N SER A 325 -16.24 -26.81 26.57
CA SER A 325 -16.91 -28.11 26.66
C SER A 325 -15.93 -29.28 26.51
N PHE A 326 -14.92 -29.14 25.64
CA PHE A 326 -13.89 -30.17 25.44
C PHE A 326 -12.98 -30.38 26.66
N HIS A 327 -12.78 -29.34 27.48
CA HIS A 327 -11.99 -29.43 28.71
C HIS A 327 -12.75 -30.05 29.89
N LYS A 328 -14.08 -30.13 29.83
CA LYS A 328 -14.92 -30.70 30.89
C LYS A 328 -15.18 -32.20 30.73
N GLU A 329 -14.84 -32.75 29.57
CA GLU A 329 -15.06 -34.17 29.23
C GLU A 329 -13.76 -35.02 29.27
N ASN A 330 -12.61 -34.38 29.54
CA ASN A 330 -11.29 -35.03 29.66
C ASN A 330 -10.56 -34.71 30.99
N ALA A 331 -11.30 -34.38 32.05
CA ALA A 331 -10.76 -34.16 33.40
C ALA A 331 -11.37 -35.12 34.42
#